data_AF-A0A941MZB8-F1
#
_entry.id   AF-A0A941MZB8-F1
#
_cell.length_a   1.000
_cell.length_b   1.000
_cell.length_c   1.000
_cell.angle_alpha   90.00
_cell.angle_beta   90.00
_cell.angle_gamma   90.00
#
_symmetry.space_group_name_H-M   'P 1'
#
loop_
_entity.id
_entity.type
_entity.pdbx_description
1 polymer ?
#
loop_
_entity_poly.entity_id
_entity_poly.type
_entity_poly.pdbx_seq_one_letter_code
_entity_poly.pdbx_strand_id
1 'polypeptide(L)'
;MALDASRWRWIQAGVVIVIVFVFISLLLPAIDKARERAQRTQSRSNLKQLGLALHNYHEQYNCFPPGGTFDASGRGHHGWYLLLSPLIDVTPLYNSINTSEPWDTPRNATYFRFEPPIAINPSIRDVTPKHEFGRIHYSANSHLLAANSSVTLSEIKDKSNTFIIGELGGDFIPWACPYNWRPLTSLTATPRTYGRPDNTGGNFLMVDGSVRWIAPDIADEVYEALRGPDLAGSAGAEIKITRPQSFPVPPDALWTDEVYFREDFYGSALRDNAGNLLQLSLGRGRGGRLAHDADLLRFQAFPHLKTLWVSGDFSDSGLEIIARSKTLIELGVFSDEITDVGLLFLAELPKLTQLSVRGEQITPEGIARLQERLPACQIDFRQ
;
A
#
# COMPACT_ATOMS: atom_id res chain seq x y z
N MET A 1 20.65 46.26 -52.17
CA MET A 1 20.13 46.12 -50.80
C MET A 1 20.11 44.63 -50.45
N ALA A 2 21.28 44.05 -50.18
CA ALA A 2 21.39 42.64 -49.81
C ALA A 2 21.22 42.55 -48.30
N LEU A 3 20.12 41.95 -47.84
CA LEU A 3 19.98 41.58 -46.44
C LEU A 3 21.06 40.53 -46.14
N ASP A 4 21.92 40.84 -45.17
CA ASP A 4 22.97 39.96 -44.67
C ASP A 4 22.39 38.58 -44.31
N ALA A 5 23.01 37.52 -44.82
CA ALA A 5 22.60 36.13 -44.59
C ALA A 5 22.48 35.79 -43.10
N SER A 6 23.21 36.50 -42.23
CA SER A 6 23.07 36.40 -40.78
C SER A 6 21.69 36.83 -40.27
N ARG A 7 21.13 37.92 -40.81
CA ARG A 7 19.81 38.47 -40.42
C ARG A 7 18.68 37.56 -40.88
N TRP A 8 18.82 36.95 -42.06
CA TRP A 8 17.85 35.97 -42.56
C TRP A 8 17.76 34.72 -41.66
N ARG A 9 18.90 34.23 -41.16
CA ARG A 9 18.94 33.09 -40.23
C ARG A 9 18.21 33.39 -38.92
N TRP A 10 18.35 34.59 -38.37
CA TRP A 10 17.63 35.00 -37.15
C TRP A 10 16.12 35.14 -37.39
N ILE A 11 15.70 35.65 -38.55
CA ILE A 11 14.29 35.71 -38.93
C ILE A 11 13.70 34.30 -39.04
N GLN A 12 14.37 33.38 -39.74
CA GLN A 12 13.92 31.99 -39.87
C GLN A 12 13.84 31.28 -38.51
N ALA A 13 14.86 31.45 -37.66
CA ALA A 13 14.85 30.90 -36.30
C ALA A 13 13.69 31.48 -35.47
N GLY A 14 13.45 32.78 -35.55
CA GLY A 14 12.33 33.45 -34.87
C GLY A 14 10.97 32.90 -35.32
N VAL A 15 10.75 32.71 -36.62
CA VAL A 15 9.51 32.13 -37.15
C VAL A 15 9.30 30.70 -36.64
N VAL A 16 10.33 29.86 -36.64
CA VAL A 16 10.23 28.50 -36.10
C VAL A 16 9.87 28.51 -34.62
N ILE A 17 10.51 29.38 -33.84
CA ILE A 17 10.22 29.52 -32.40
C ILE A 17 8.75 29.94 -32.17
N VAL A 18 8.25 30.93 -32.92
CA VAL A 18 6.84 31.36 -32.83
C VAL A 18 5.89 30.20 -33.16
N ILE A 19 6.18 29.44 -34.22
CA ILE A 19 5.36 28.28 -34.59
C ILE A 19 5.35 27.23 -33.47
N VAL A 20 6.51 26.92 -32.87
CA VAL A 20 6.60 25.98 -31.74
C VAL A 20 5.77 26.47 -30.55
N PHE A 21 5.85 27.76 -30.18
CA PHE A 21 5.04 28.31 -29.08
C PHE A 21 3.54 28.24 -29.38
N VAL A 22 3.10 28.53 -30.61
CA VAL A 22 1.70 28.37 -31.01
C VAL A 22 1.24 26.92 -30.87
N PHE A 23 2.05 25.95 -31.30
CA PHE A 23 1.74 24.54 -31.11
C PHE A 23 1.65 24.14 -29.64
N ILE A 24 2.59 24.56 -28.79
CA ILE A 24 2.55 24.29 -27.34
C ILE A 24 1.29 24.88 -26.72
N SER A 25 0.95 26.13 -27.04
CA SER A 25 -0.27 26.80 -26.54
C SER A 25 -1.56 26.09 -26.94
N LEU A 26 -1.60 25.45 -28.11
CA LEU A 26 -2.75 24.65 -28.55
C LEU A 26 -2.79 23.25 -27.92
N LEU A 27 -1.63 22.65 -27.63
CA LEU A 27 -1.54 21.27 -27.10
C LEU A 27 -1.79 21.18 -25.59
N LEU A 28 -1.30 22.13 -24.79
CA LEU A 28 -1.42 22.07 -23.32
C LEU A 28 -2.89 21.95 -22.84
N PRO A 29 -3.85 22.76 -23.31
CA PRO A 29 -5.24 22.65 -22.87
C PRO A 29 -5.90 21.33 -23.28
N ALA A 30 -5.47 20.74 -24.41
CA ALA A 30 -5.97 19.46 -24.88
C ALA A 30 -5.47 18.30 -24.00
N ILE A 31 -4.20 18.34 -23.58
CA ILE A 31 -3.60 17.36 -22.68
C ILE A 31 -4.29 17.40 -21.31
N ASP A 32 -4.53 18.59 -20.76
CA ASP A 32 -5.20 18.72 -19.46
C ASP A 32 -6.63 18.16 -19.49
N LYS A 33 -7.41 18.52 -20.52
CA LYS A 33 -8.76 17.96 -20.73
C LYS A 33 -8.74 16.45 -20.92
N ALA A 34 -7.75 15.91 -21.62
CA ALA A 34 -7.60 14.47 -21.82
C ALA A 34 -7.25 13.77 -20.50
N ARG A 35 -6.35 14.35 -19.69
CA ARG A 35 -5.98 13.83 -18.37
C ARG A 35 -7.16 13.81 -17.41
N GLU A 36 -7.94 14.89 -17.33
CA GLU A 36 -9.14 14.95 -16.48
C GLU A 36 -10.17 13.90 -16.89
N ARG A 37 -10.39 13.72 -18.20
CA ARG A 37 -11.27 12.64 -18.72
C ARG A 37 -10.74 11.26 -18.34
N ALA A 38 -9.45 11.02 -18.50
CA ALA A 38 -8.83 9.75 -18.11
C ALA A 38 -8.98 9.47 -16.61
N GLN A 39 -8.73 10.47 -15.76
CA GLN A 39 -8.91 10.36 -14.31
C GLN A 39 -10.37 10.06 -13.92
N ARG A 40 -11.34 10.72 -14.57
CA ARG A 40 -12.78 10.43 -14.40
C ARG A 40 -13.12 9.00 -14.81
N THR A 41 -12.63 8.56 -15.97
CA THR A 41 -12.83 7.19 -16.46
C THR A 41 -12.23 6.16 -15.52
N GLN A 42 -11.04 6.43 -14.98
CA GLN A 42 -10.38 5.53 -14.03
C GLN A 42 -11.16 5.43 -12.71
N SER A 43 -11.61 6.54 -12.14
CA SER A 43 -12.45 6.52 -10.93
C SER A 43 -13.76 5.74 -11.15
N ARG A 44 -14.40 5.95 -12.30
CA ARG A 44 -15.57 5.17 -12.73
C ARG A 44 -15.26 3.67 -12.84
N SER A 45 -14.08 3.32 -13.35
CA SER A 45 -13.62 1.92 -13.42
C SER A 45 -13.38 1.33 -12.03
N ASN A 46 -12.79 2.09 -11.10
CA ASN A 46 -12.59 1.65 -9.72
C ASN A 46 -13.93 1.34 -9.04
N LEU A 47 -14.91 2.24 -9.17
CA LEU A 47 -16.28 2.00 -8.67
C LEU A 47 -16.95 0.78 -9.32
N LYS A 48 -16.70 0.52 -10.60
CA LYS A 48 -17.20 -0.69 -11.27
C LYS A 48 -16.60 -1.97 -10.69
N GLN A 49 -15.29 -1.97 -10.40
CA GLN A 49 -14.63 -3.09 -9.74
C GLN A 49 -15.16 -3.30 -8.31
N LEU A 50 -15.39 -2.22 -7.55
CA LEU A 50 -16.04 -2.29 -6.24
C LEU A 50 -17.47 -2.83 -6.33
N GLY A 51 -18.24 -2.44 -7.35
CA GLY A 51 -19.58 -2.96 -7.60
C GLY A 51 -19.57 -4.46 -7.88
N LEU A 52 -18.64 -4.93 -8.71
CA LEU A 52 -18.47 -6.37 -8.94
C LEU A 52 -18.16 -7.11 -7.63
N ALA A 53 -17.24 -6.58 -6.83
CA ALA A 53 -16.90 -7.17 -5.54
C ALA A 53 -18.09 -7.20 -4.57
N LEU A 54 -18.91 -6.15 -4.53
CA LEU A 54 -20.13 -6.08 -3.71
C LEU A 54 -21.15 -7.13 -4.13
N HIS A 55 -21.36 -7.33 -5.43
CA HIS A 55 -22.26 -8.38 -5.94
C HIS A 55 -21.73 -9.79 -5.65
N ASN A 56 -20.43 -10.02 -5.82
CA ASN A 56 -19.80 -11.30 -5.47
C ASN A 56 -19.90 -11.57 -3.96
N TYR A 57 -19.72 -10.55 -3.12
CA TYR A 57 -19.91 -10.66 -1.68
C TYR A 57 -21.37 -11.04 -1.36
N HIS A 58 -22.33 -10.37 -1.99
CA HIS A 58 -23.74 -10.70 -1.80
C HIS A 58 -24.07 -12.13 -2.27
N GLU A 59 -23.51 -12.58 -3.39
CA GLU A 59 -23.69 -13.97 -3.86
C GLU A 59 -23.15 -14.99 -2.84
N GLN A 60 -22.00 -14.70 -2.22
CA GLN A 60 -21.37 -15.58 -1.25
C GLN A 60 -22.06 -15.57 0.13
N TYR A 61 -22.47 -14.41 0.61
CA TYR A 61 -22.93 -14.20 2.00
C TYR A 61 -24.43 -13.89 2.12
N ASN A 62 -25.16 -13.80 1.01
CA ASN A 62 -26.59 -13.46 0.93
C ASN A 62 -26.95 -12.06 1.48
N CYS A 63 -25.98 -11.18 1.67
CA CYS A 63 -26.16 -9.79 2.08
C CYS A 63 -24.98 -8.94 1.60
N PHE A 64 -25.14 -7.61 1.58
CA PHE A 64 -24.01 -6.70 1.43
C PHE A 64 -23.14 -6.70 2.70
N PRO A 65 -21.83 -6.38 2.58
CA PRO A 65 -20.98 -6.28 3.76
C PRO A 65 -21.49 -5.17 4.69
N PRO A 66 -21.27 -5.28 6.01
CA PRO A 66 -21.50 -4.14 6.90
C PRO A 66 -20.59 -2.98 6.53
N GLY A 67 -21.02 -1.75 6.85
CA GLY A 67 -20.16 -0.56 6.76
C GLY A 67 -18.90 -0.72 7.61
N GLY A 68 -19.04 -1.37 8.76
CA GLY A 68 -17.94 -1.95 9.53
C GLY A 68 -18.44 -2.94 10.58
N THR A 69 -17.56 -3.83 11.01
CA THR A 69 -17.84 -4.79 12.08
C THR A 69 -17.45 -4.23 13.44
N PHE A 70 -18.26 -4.49 14.46
CA PHE A 70 -18.08 -4.00 15.82
C PHE A 70 -18.40 -5.09 16.84
N ASP A 71 -17.56 -5.22 17.86
CA ASP A 71 -17.81 -6.12 18.97
C ASP A 71 -18.86 -5.58 19.95
N ALA A 72 -19.21 -6.36 20.98
CA ALA A 72 -20.19 -5.97 21.99
C ALA A 72 -19.78 -4.75 22.82
N SER A 73 -18.50 -4.37 22.82
CA SER A 73 -17.99 -3.16 23.46
C SER A 73 -18.04 -1.93 22.55
N GLY A 74 -18.47 -2.11 21.29
CA GLY A 74 -18.45 -1.07 20.26
C GLY A 74 -17.07 -0.86 19.63
N ARG A 75 -16.12 -1.77 19.84
CA ARG A 75 -14.79 -1.67 19.24
C ARG A 75 -14.84 -2.09 17.78
N GLY A 76 -14.35 -1.22 16.90
CA GLY A 76 -14.32 -1.46 15.46
C GLY A 76 -13.31 -2.53 15.08
N HIS A 77 -13.77 -3.53 14.33
CA HIS A 77 -12.96 -4.58 13.74
C HIS A 77 -12.54 -4.19 12.34
N HIS A 78 -13.38 -4.29 11.31
CA HIS A 78 -12.95 -4.05 9.93
C HIS A 78 -14.03 -3.35 9.11
N GLY A 79 -13.62 -2.43 8.23
CA GLY A 79 -14.54 -1.72 7.34
C GLY A 79 -14.92 -2.49 6.08
N TRP A 80 -16.02 -2.06 5.43
CA TRP A 80 -16.57 -2.68 4.22
C TRP A 80 -15.50 -2.95 3.14
N TYR A 81 -14.56 -2.03 2.94
CA TYR A 81 -13.55 -2.17 1.90
C TYR A 81 -12.62 -3.36 2.15
N LEU A 82 -12.20 -3.59 3.40
CA LEU A 82 -11.35 -4.73 3.74
C LEU A 82 -12.12 -6.06 3.59
N LEU A 83 -13.42 -6.06 3.88
CA LEU A 83 -14.28 -7.24 3.69
C LEU A 83 -14.48 -7.60 2.21
N LEU A 84 -14.32 -6.63 1.31
CA LEU A 84 -14.30 -6.86 -0.13
C LEU A 84 -12.93 -7.32 -0.65
N SER A 85 -11.86 -7.16 0.14
CA SER A 85 -10.49 -7.34 -0.35
C SER A 85 -10.12 -8.75 -0.86
N PRO A 86 -10.76 -9.87 -0.42
CA PRO A 86 -10.59 -11.17 -1.08
C PRO A 86 -11.16 -11.23 -2.50
N LEU A 87 -12.10 -10.35 -2.83
CA LEU A 87 -12.86 -10.31 -4.08
C LEU A 87 -12.37 -9.22 -5.04
N ILE A 88 -11.30 -8.51 -4.67
CA ILE A 88 -10.56 -7.53 -5.48
C ILE A 88 -9.08 -7.91 -5.45
N ASP A 89 -8.25 -7.38 -6.37
CA ASP A 89 -6.82 -7.75 -6.58
C ASP A 89 -5.87 -7.34 -5.42
N VAL A 90 -6.28 -7.53 -4.16
CA VAL A 90 -5.52 -7.21 -2.94
C VAL A 90 -5.47 -8.39 -1.96
N THR A 91 -5.75 -9.61 -2.43
CA THR A 91 -5.76 -10.85 -1.64
C THR A 91 -4.48 -11.12 -0.82
N PRO A 92 -3.26 -10.88 -1.34
CA PRO A 92 -2.04 -11.10 -0.54
C PRO A 92 -1.98 -10.22 0.72
N LEU A 93 -2.45 -8.97 0.62
CA LEU A 93 -2.54 -8.05 1.77
C LEU A 93 -3.60 -8.50 2.77
N TYR A 94 -4.75 -8.96 2.28
CA TYR A 94 -5.81 -9.51 3.12
C TYR A 94 -5.31 -10.65 4.01
N ASN A 95 -4.54 -11.58 3.43
CA ASN A 95 -4.02 -12.74 4.13
C ASN A 95 -3.03 -12.38 5.26
N SER A 96 -2.47 -11.17 5.24
CA SER A 96 -1.59 -10.67 6.30
C SER A 96 -2.33 -10.04 7.48
N ILE A 97 -3.63 -9.74 7.32
CA ILE A 97 -4.45 -9.05 8.32
C ILE A 97 -5.15 -10.07 9.22
N ASN A 98 -5.08 -9.85 10.55
CA ASN A 98 -5.84 -10.66 11.49
C ASN A 98 -7.26 -10.12 11.62
N THR A 99 -8.22 -10.73 10.92
CA THR A 99 -9.62 -10.31 10.91
C THR A 99 -10.32 -10.47 12.27
N SER A 100 -9.77 -11.28 13.18
CA SER A 100 -10.29 -11.49 14.52
C SER A 100 -9.88 -10.40 15.52
N GLU A 101 -8.94 -9.53 15.15
CA GLU A 101 -8.50 -8.39 15.95
C GLU A 101 -9.11 -7.08 15.43
N PRO A 102 -9.22 -6.03 16.28
CA PRO A 102 -9.52 -4.67 15.84
C PRO A 102 -8.59 -4.19 14.71
N TRP A 103 -9.09 -3.37 13.78
CA TRP A 103 -8.25 -2.83 12.68
C TRP A 103 -7.07 -2.01 13.21
N ASP A 104 -7.23 -1.31 14.33
CA ASP A 104 -6.23 -0.38 14.85
C ASP A 104 -5.23 -1.04 15.81
N THR A 105 -5.22 -2.37 15.93
CA THR A 105 -4.14 -3.04 16.66
C THR A 105 -2.81 -2.74 15.98
N PRO A 106 -1.69 -2.67 16.73
CA PRO A 106 -0.38 -2.46 16.12
C PRO A 106 -0.12 -3.42 14.96
N ARG A 107 -0.48 -4.70 15.13
CA ARG A 107 -0.37 -5.75 14.11
C ARG A 107 -1.11 -5.38 12.82
N ASN A 108 -2.40 -5.05 12.89
CA ASN A 108 -3.21 -4.77 11.70
C ASN A 108 -2.89 -3.41 11.07
N ALA A 109 -2.63 -2.40 11.91
CA ALA A 109 -2.28 -1.05 11.45
C ALA A 109 -1.08 -1.07 10.47
N THR A 110 -0.14 -1.98 10.68
CA THR A 110 1.05 -2.25 9.85
C THR A 110 0.77 -2.73 8.44
N TYR A 111 -0.46 -2.99 8.05
CA TYR A 111 -0.79 -3.30 6.64
C TYR A 111 -1.54 -2.14 5.98
N PHE A 112 -1.97 -1.17 6.78
CA PHE A 112 -2.85 -0.11 6.36
C PHE A 112 -2.12 1.16 5.92
N ARG A 113 -0.77 1.20 5.83
CA ARG A 113 -0.03 2.25 5.08
C ARG A 113 0.02 1.97 3.58
N PHE A 114 -0.14 0.71 3.16
CA PHE A 114 -0.29 0.40 1.75
C PHE A 114 -1.54 1.12 1.23
N GLU A 115 -1.44 1.72 0.05
CA GLU A 115 -2.53 2.44 -0.57
C GLU A 115 -3.02 1.66 -1.79
N PRO A 116 -4.16 0.95 -1.69
CA PRO A 116 -4.67 0.17 -2.80
C PRO A 116 -5.04 1.07 -3.98
N PRO A 117 -4.56 0.82 -5.21
CA PRO A 117 -4.86 1.67 -6.36
C PRO A 117 -6.37 1.86 -6.63
N ILE A 118 -7.18 0.84 -6.36
CA ILE A 118 -8.65 0.91 -6.50
C ILE A 118 -9.31 1.81 -5.45
N ALA A 119 -8.70 2.01 -4.27
CA ALA A 119 -9.19 2.90 -3.22
C ALA A 119 -9.01 4.39 -3.56
N ILE A 120 -8.22 4.71 -4.59
CA ILE A 120 -7.82 6.07 -4.94
C ILE A 120 -8.62 6.60 -6.12
N ASN A 121 -9.19 7.79 -5.94
CA ASN A 121 -9.67 8.62 -7.04
C ASN A 121 -8.48 9.43 -7.60
N PRO A 122 -8.06 9.19 -8.85
CA PRO A 122 -6.86 9.82 -9.43
C PRO A 122 -7.05 11.30 -9.78
N SER A 123 -8.28 11.82 -9.64
CA SER A 123 -8.56 13.26 -9.76
C SER A 123 -8.15 14.02 -8.49
N ILE A 124 -7.97 13.32 -7.36
CA ILE A 124 -7.65 13.91 -6.07
C ILE A 124 -6.13 13.93 -5.93
N ARG A 125 -5.58 15.13 -5.80
CA ARG A 125 -4.14 15.36 -5.55
C ARG A 125 -3.92 15.43 -4.05
N ASP A 126 -3.97 14.27 -3.42
CA ASP A 126 -3.61 14.13 -2.01
C ASP A 126 -2.26 13.41 -1.93
N VAL A 127 -1.40 13.87 -1.03
CA VAL A 127 -0.10 13.24 -0.78
C VAL A 127 -0.17 12.65 0.61
N THR A 128 -0.36 11.34 0.69
CA THR A 128 -0.28 10.61 1.95
C THR A 128 1.15 10.72 2.49
N PRO A 129 1.38 11.25 3.71
CA PRO A 129 2.71 11.27 4.31
C PRO A 129 3.27 9.85 4.48
N LYS A 130 4.61 9.70 4.42
CA LYS A 130 5.34 8.41 4.42
C LYS A 130 5.02 7.48 5.62
N HIS A 131 4.33 7.98 6.65
CA HIS A 131 4.03 7.27 7.91
C HIS A 131 2.54 7.29 8.29
N GLU A 132 1.66 7.77 7.42
CA GLU A 132 0.21 7.73 7.63
C GLU A 132 -0.43 6.51 6.97
N PHE A 133 -1.64 6.18 7.41
CA PHE A 133 -2.46 5.18 6.76
C PHE A 133 -2.77 5.55 5.31
N GLY A 134 -2.77 4.57 4.41
CA GLY A 134 -3.29 4.67 3.06
C GLY A 134 -4.78 5.04 3.10
N ARG A 135 -5.17 5.94 2.21
CA ARG A 135 -6.50 6.55 2.25
C ARG A 135 -7.46 5.86 1.30
N ILE A 136 -8.75 6.10 1.50
CA ILE A 136 -9.80 5.74 0.55
C ILE A 136 -10.59 6.98 0.16
N HIS A 137 -10.78 7.18 -1.15
CA HIS A 137 -11.49 8.32 -1.74
C HIS A 137 -12.96 8.04 -2.02
N TYR A 138 -13.48 6.95 -1.45
CA TYR A 138 -14.85 6.49 -1.59
C TYR A 138 -15.44 6.13 -0.23
N SER A 139 -16.74 6.32 -0.04
CA SER A 139 -17.44 5.97 1.20
C SER A 139 -18.76 5.28 0.91
N ALA A 140 -19.23 4.51 1.89
CA ALA A 140 -20.46 3.74 1.76
C ALA A 140 -21.68 4.51 2.26
N ASN A 141 -22.81 4.33 1.56
CA ASN A 141 -24.10 4.86 1.96
C ASN A 141 -24.52 4.28 3.31
N SER A 142 -24.62 5.11 4.35
CA SER A 142 -24.97 4.65 5.70
C SER A 142 -26.36 4.00 5.79
N HIS A 143 -27.27 4.30 4.86
CA HIS A 143 -28.59 3.67 4.82
C HIS A 143 -28.55 2.19 4.42
N LEU A 144 -27.47 1.76 3.77
CA LEU A 144 -27.29 0.39 3.31
C LEU A 144 -26.15 -0.33 4.05
N LEU A 145 -25.05 0.39 4.31
CA LEU A 145 -23.83 -0.14 4.90
C LEU A 145 -23.50 0.67 6.16
N ALA A 146 -23.84 0.13 7.33
CA ALA A 146 -23.55 0.72 8.64
C ALA A 146 -22.94 -0.31 9.59
N ALA A 147 -22.83 0.05 10.88
CA ALA A 147 -22.32 -0.83 11.91
C ALA A 147 -23.09 -2.16 11.98
N ASN A 148 -22.38 -3.26 11.75
CA ASN A 148 -22.92 -4.63 11.79
C ASN A 148 -24.16 -4.88 10.92
N SER A 149 -24.38 -4.06 9.88
CA SER A 149 -25.53 -4.21 8.98
C SER A 149 -25.39 -5.44 8.08
N SER A 150 -26.53 -5.99 7.65
CA SER A 150 -26.60 -7.15 6.75
C SER A 150 -27.71 -6.99 5.71
N VAL A 151 -27.79 -5.81 5.08
CA VAL A 151 -28.85 -5.48 4.12
C VAL A 151 -28.75 -6.38 2.88
N THR A 152 -29.88 -6.89 2.42
CA THR A 152 -29.97 -7.77 1.25
C THR A 152 -30.50 -7.04 0.01
N LEU A 153 -30.20 -7.56 -1.18
CA LEU A 153 -30.70 -7.00 -2.45
C LEU A 153 -32.23 -6.99 -2.55
N SER A 154 -32.94 -7.90 -1.88
CA SER A 154 -34.41 -7.99 -1.95
C SER A 154 -35.10 -6.86 -1.17
N GLU A 155 -34.46 -6.33 -0.12
CA GLU A 155 -34.97 -5.22 0.68
C GLU A 155 -34.90 -3.88 -0.08
N ILE A 156 -33.97 -3.75 -1.02
CA ILE A 156 -33.76 -2.52 -1.79
C ILE A 156 -34.72 -2.51 -2.98
N LYS A 157 -35.79 -1.72 -2.91
CA LYS A 157 -36.78 -1.61 -3.99
C LYS A 157 -36.22 -0.94 -5.24
N ASP A 158 -35.65 0.25 -5.12
CA ASP A 158 -35.13 1.02 -6.27
C ASP A 158 -33.60 0.93 -6.37
N LYS A 159 -33.12 -0.18 -6.93
CA LYS A 159 -31.69 -0.48 -7.08
C LYS A 159 -30.97 0.47 -8.05
N SER A 160 -31.70 1.02 -9.01
CA SER A 160 -31.12 1.86 -10.08
C SER A 160 -30.93 3.31 -9.66
N ASN A 161 -31.71 3.76 -8.67
CA ASN A 161 -31.62 5.12 -8.14
C ASN A 161 -31.03 5.18 -6.73
N THR A 162 -30.89 4.07 -6.00
CA THR A 162 -30.19 4.06 -4.70
C THR A 162 -28.69 3.83 -4.91
N PHE A 163 -27.83 4.69 -4.35
CA PHE A 163 -26.38 4.49 -4.38
C PHE A 163 -25.89 3.64 -3.22
N ILE A 164 -24.80 2.92 -3.42
CA ILE A 164 -24.14 2.08 -2.41
C ILE A 164 -22.76 2.61 -2.01
N ILE A 165 -21.96 3.07 -2.97
CA ILE A 165 -20.65 3.70 -2.74
C ILE A 165 -20.56 5.00 -3.55
N GLY A 166 -20.00 6.06 -2.98
CA GLY A 166 -19.80 7.34 -3.68
C GLY A 166 -18.39 7.90 -3.52
N GLU A 167 -17.96 8.72 -4.48
CA GLU A 167 -16.74 9.54 -4.37
C GLU A 167 -16.84 10.53 -3.19
N LEU A 168 -15.72 10.78 -2.52
CA LEU A 168 -15.60 11.73 -1.42
C LEU A 168 -14.93 13.04 -1.84
N GLY A 169 -15.44 14.16 -1.31
CA GLY A 169 -14.88 15.49 -1.51
C GLY A 169 -13.71 15.81 -0.58
N GLY A 170 -13.49 15.02 0.47
CA GLY A 170 -12.42 15.20 1.45
C GLY A 170 -12.59 14.30 2.66
N ASP A 171 -11.97 14.68 3.79
CA ASP A 171 -11.99 13.92 5.05
C ASP A 171 -11.71 12.44 4.80
N PHE A 172 -10.74 12.14 3.93
CA PHE A 172 -10.38 10.76 3.63
C PHE A 172 -9.89 10.09 4.91
N ILE A 173 -10.32 8.86 5.11
CA ILE A 173 -9.94 8.05 6.26
C ILE A 173 -9.12 6.85 5.78
N PRO A 174 -8.45 6.13 6.71
CA PRO A 174 -7.76 4.90 6.37
C PRO A 174 -8.71 3.93 5.64
N TRP A 175 -8.24 3.28 4.58
CA TRP A 175 -9.11 2.40 3.79
C TRP A 175 -9.68 1.21 4.58
N ALA A 176 -9.00 0.78 5.64
CA ALA A 176 -9.45 -0.30 6.53
C ALA A 176 -10.37 0.16 7.66
N CYS A 177 -10.57 1.48 7.82
CA CYS A 177 -11.31 2.06 8.92
C CYS A 177 -12.78 1.56 8.93
N PRO A 178 -13.27 0.98 10.03
CA PRO A 178 -14.64 0.45 10.15
C PRO A 178 -15.72 1.54 10.19
N TYR A 179 -15.31 2.81 10.18
CA TYR A 179 -16.20 3.97 10.22
C TYR A 179 -16.34 4.63 8.82
N ASN A 180 -15.96 3.95 7.73
CA ASN A 180 -16.03 4.51 6.37
C ASN A 180 -17.43 4.48 5.73
N TRP A 181 -18.42 5.00 6.43
CA TRP A 181 -19.78 5.08 5.96
C TRP A 181 -20.41 6.36 6.51
N ARG A 182 -21.27 6.99 5.71
CA ARG A 182 -21.84 8.30 6.05
C ARG A 182 -23.15 8.57 5.34
N PRO A 183 -24.04 9.38 5.94
CA PRO A 183 -25.29 9.77 5.32
C PRO A 183 -25.03 10.72 4.13
N LEU A 184 -25.88 10.63 3.11
CA LEU A 184 -25.93 11.62 2.03
C LEU A 184 -26.68 12.87 2.53
N THR A 185 -25.94 13.83 3.09
CA THR A 185 -26.49 15.10 3.59
C THR A 185 -26.38 16.24 2.58
N SER A 186 -25.27 16.31 1.83
CA SER A 186 -25.12 17.19 0.68
C SER A 186 -24.03 16.65 -0.27
N LEU A 187 -24.00 17.18 -1.49
CA LEU A 187 -22.98 16.92 -2.51
C LEU A 187 -21.93 18.05 -2.62
N THR A 188 -21.88 18.93 -1.63
CA THR A 188 -20.97 20.08 -1.63
C THR A 188 -19.54 19.68 -1.31
N ALA A 189 -18.55 20.47 -1.70
CA ALA A 189 -17.12 20.23 -1.41
C ALA A 189 -16.74 20.49 0.07
N THR A 190 -17.48 19.93 1.02
CA THR A 190 -17.01 19.86 2.41
C THR A 190 -16.29 18.54 2.65
N PRO A 191 -15.32 18.47 3.57
CA PRO A 191 -14.60 17.23 3.82
C PRO A 191 -15.52 16.04 4.16
N ARG A 192 -16.66 16.26 4.80
CA ARG A 192 -17.53 15.17 5.28
C ARG A 192 -18.60 14.71 4.29
N THR A 193 -18.66 15.27 3.10
CA THR A 193 -19.74 15.03 2.14
C THR A 193 -19.26 14.22 0.93
N TYR A 194 -20.23 13.65 0.20
CA TYR A 194 -19.94 13.02 -1.08
C TYR A 194 -19.69 14.08 -2.16
N GLY A 195 -18.97 13.72 -3.21
CA GLY A 195 -18.64 14.61 -4.32
C GLY A 195 -17.13 14.72 -4.54
N ARG A 196 -16.69 15.84 -5.08
CA ARG A 196 -15.28 16.13 -5.36
C ARG A 196 -14.83 17.43 -4.72
N PRO A 197 -13.53 17.59 -4.43
CA PRO A 197 -12.99 18.84 -3.88
C PRO A 197 -13.25 20.07 -4.77
N ASP A 198 -13.41 19.88 -6.08
CA ASP A 198 -13.69 20.95 -7.05
C ASP A 198 -15.18 21.34 -7.14
N ASN A 199 -16.05 20.70 -6.34
CA ASN A 199 -17.49 20.91 -6.31
C ASN A 199 -18.18 20.72 -7.67
N THR A 200 -17.62 19.91 -8.58
CA THR A 200 -18.22 19.67 -9.91
C THR A 200 -19.27 18.55 -9.91
N GLY A 201 -19.42 17.85 -8.78
CA GLY A 201 -20.21 16.62 -8.64
C GLY A 201 -19.33 15.44 -8.27
N GLY A 202 -19.80 14.22 -8.52
CA GLY A 202 -19.03 13.00 -8.27
C GLY A 202 -19.62 11.77 -8.93
N ASN A 203 -18.81 10.72 -9.01
CA ASN A 203 -19.28 9.39 -9.42
C ASN A 203 -19.90 8.64 -8.23
N PHE A 204 -21.05 8.02 -8.49
CA PHE A 204 -21.78 7.18 -7.56
C PHE A 204 -22.01 5.80 -8.18
N LEU A 205 -21.68 4.77 -7.44
CA LEU A 205 -22.04 3.39 -7.73
C LEU A 205 -23.46 3.14 -7.21
N MET A 206 -24.33 2.75 -8.12
CA MET A 206 -25.71 2.36 -7.83
C MET A 206 -25.77 0.90 -7.40
N VAL A 207 -26.83 0.52 -6.68
CA VAL A 207 -27.03 -0.88 -6.21
C VAL A 207 -27.19 -1.86 -7.37
N ASP A 208 -27.65 -1.42 -8.55
CA ASP A 208 -27.70 -2.22 -9.77
C ASP A 208 -26.33 -2.40 -10.47
N GLY A 209 -25.26 -1.89 -9.87
CA GLY A 209 -23.90 -1.95 -10.39
C GLY A 209 -23.60 -0.88 -11.46
N SER A 210 -24.56 -0.05 -11.87
CA SER A 210 -24.31 1.10 -12.74
C SER A 210 -23.52 2.19 -12.00
N VAL A 211 -22.71 2.97 -12.72
CA VAL A 211 -22.02 4.13 -12.14
C VAL A 211 -22.57 5.37 -12.83
N ARG A 212 -22.98 6.36 -12.05
CA ARG A 212 -23.61 7.60 -12.52
C ARG A 212 -22.83 8.82 -12.02
N TRP A 213 -22.75 9.84 -12.88
CA TRP A 213 -22.27 11.15 -12.46
C TRP A 213 -23.44 11.93 -11.89
N ILE A 214 -23.28 12.47 -10.68
CA ILE A 214 -24.29 13.28 -10.01
C ILE A 214 -23.73 14.69 -9.81
N ALA A 215 -24.47 15.70 -10.28
CA ALA A 215 -24.13 17.11 -10.12
C ALA A 215 -24.39 17.58 -8.66
N PRO A 216 -23.74 18.65 -8.18
CA PRO A 216 -23.87 19.09 -6.78
C PRO A 216 -25.25 19.70 -6.45
N ASP A 217 -25.90 20.29 -7.44
CA ASP A 217 -27.20 20.96 -7.33
C ASP A 217 -28.27 20.09 -7.99
N ILE A 218 -28.90 19.24 -7.17
CA ILE A 218 -29.98 18.34 -7.58
C ILE A 218 -31.19 18.58 -6.69
N ALA A 219 -32.39 18.33 -7.23
CA ALA A 219 -33.64 18.48 -6.49
C ALA A 219 -33.70 17.53 -5.27
N ASP A 220 -34.40 17.94 -4.22
CA ASP A 220 -34.56 17.18 -2.97
C ASP A 220 -35.10 15.76 -3.21
N GLU A 221 -36.02 15.61 -4.17
CA GLU A 221 -36.58 14.31 -4.58
C GLU A 221 -35.49 13.34 -5.08
N VAL A 222 -34.49 13.87 -5.79
CA VAL A 222 -33.34 13.09 -6.27
C VAL A 222 -32.41 12.74 -5.12
N TYR A 223 -32.21 13.64 -4.15
CA TYR A 223 -31.46 13.34 -2.92
C TYR A 223 -32.09 12.17 -2.15
N GLU A 224 -33.41 12.20 -1.94
CA GLU A 224 -34.11 11.14 -1.21
C GLU A 224 -34.09 9.81 -1.98
N ALA A 225 -34.25 9.84 -3.31
CA ALA A 225 -34.12 8.65 -4.14
C ALA A 225 -32.70 8.06 -4.10
N LEU A 226 -31.66 8.90 -4.18
CA LEU A 226 -30.26 8.50 -4.07
C LEU A 226 -29.96 7.87 -2.72
N ARG A 227 -30.39 8.51 -1.63
CA ARG A 227 -30.17 8.03 -0.26
C ARG A 227 -30.83 6.68 -0.01
N GLY A 228 -32.05 6.49 -0.51
CA GLY A 228 -32.85 5.28 -0.31
C GLY A 228 -33.36 5.14 1.13
N PRO A 229 -34.11 4.07 1.44
CA PRO A 229 -34.58 3.81 2.80
C PRO A 229 -33.41 3.44 3.74
N ASP A 230 -33.49 3.82 5.01
CA ASP A 230 -32.51 3.42 6.03
C ASP A 230 -32.75 1.96 6.46
N LEU A 231 -32.17 1.03 5.72
CA LEU A 231 -32.27 -0.41 5.94
C LEU A 231 -31.22 -0.91 6.94
N ALA A 232 -30.10 -0.19 7.06
CA ALA A 232 -29.02 -0.51 7.98
C ALA A 232 -29.29 -0.03 9.42
N GLY A 233 -30.42 0.67 9.67
CA GLY A 233 -30.77 1.21 10.98
C GLY A 233 -29.79 2.28 11.47
N SER A 234 -29.21 3.05 10.54
CA SER A 234 -28.21 4.07 10.82
C SER A 234 -28.80 5.36 11.39
N ALA A 235 -30.10 5.59 11.23
CA ALA A 235 -30.81 6.77 11.71
C ALA A 235 -30.68 6.90 13.24
N GLY A 236 -29.93 7.92 13.68
CA GLY A 236 -29.71 8.21 15.10
C GLY A 236 -28.47 7.55 15.72
N ALA A 237 -27.72 6.74 14.96
CA ALA A 237 -26.40 6.29 15.41
C ALA A 237 -25.42 7.47 15.41
N GLU A 238 -24.87 7.83 16.57
CA GLU A 238 -23.77 8.79 16.65
C GLU A 238 -22.55 8.13 15.99
N ILE A 239 -22.32 8.41 14.70
CA ILE A 239 -21.16 7.92 13.97
C ILE A 239 -19.93 8.66 14.50
N LYS A 240 -19.36 8.19 15.61
CA LYS A 240 -18.05 8.62 16.06
C LYS A 240 -17.01 8.06 15.08
N ILE A 241 -16.76 8.81 14.02
CA ILE A 241 -15.56 8.64 13.20
C ILE A 241 -14.37 8.96 14.09
N THR A 242 -13.88 7.96 14.81
CA THR A 242 -12.68 8.09 15.62
C THR A 242 -11.51 7.94 14.66
N ARG A 243 -11.02 9.07 14.15
CA ARG A 243 -9.73 9.10 13.46
C ARG A 243 -8.66 8.76 14.48
N PRO A 244 -7.81 7.74 14.25
CA PRO A 244 -6.54 7.68 14.95
C PRO A 244 -5.81 9.01 14.66
N GLN A 245 -5.43 9.75 15.70
CA GLN A 245 -4.70 11.03 15.53
C GLN A 245 -3.32 10.82 14.85
N SER A 246 -2.81 9.59 14.97
CA SER A 246 -1.62 9.04 14.34
C SER A 246 -1.78 7.52 14.37
N PHE A 247 -0.84 6.75 13.80
CA PHE A 247 -0.71 5.36 14.23
C PHE A 247 -0.68 5.34 15.79
N PRO A 248 -1.37 4.40 16.47
CA PRO A 248 -1.15 4.12 17.91
C PRO A 248 0.24 3.53 18.17
N VAL A 249 1.00 3.35 17.09
CA VAL A 249 2.34 2.85 17.03
C VAL A 249 3.21 4.03 16.56
N PRO A 250 4.20 4.49 17.35
CA PRO A 250 5.02 5.62 16.93
C PRO A 250 5.70 5.27 15.59
N PRO A 251 6.11 6.24 14.75
CA PRO A 251 6.61 6.01 13.38
C PRO A 251 7.65 4.88 13.24
N ASP A 252 8.34 4.63 14.36
CA ASP A 252 9.37 3.65 14.70
C ASP A 252 8.88 2.25 15.08
N ALA A 253 7.60 2.04 15.38
CA ALA A 253 7.05 0.72 15.59
C ALA A 253 6.19 0.29 14.38
N LEU A 254 6.63 -0.85 13.84
CA LEU A 254 5.99 -1.67 12.83
C LEU A 254 5.91 -1.15 11.40
N TRP A 255 7.02 -0.74 10.76
CA TRP A 255 7.27 -1.02 9.34
C TRP A 255 8.77 -1.10 9.11
N THR A 256 9.28 -2.20 8.57
CA THR A 256 10.54 -2.17 7.83
C THR A 256 10.52 -3.23 6.72
N ASP A 257 9.91 -2.92 5.58
CA ASP A 257 10.55 -3.30 4.31
C ASP A 257 11.70 -2.33 3.94
N GLU A 258 12.11 -1.46 4.88
CA GLU A 258 13.44 -0.87 4.95
C GLU A 258 13.94 -0.86 6.41
N VAL A 259 14.87 -1.74 6.77
CA VAL A 259 15.57 -1.71 8.05
C VAL A 259 16.59 -0.58 8.01
N TYR A 260 16.20 0.59 8.49
CA TYR A 260 17.15 1.64 8.80
C TYR A 260 17.85 1.27 10.11
N PHE A 261 18.96 0.53 10.02
CA PHE A 261 19.96 0.61 11.08
C PHE A 261 20.53 2.03 11.04
N ARG A 262 19.98 2.94 11.87
CA ARG A 262 20.38 4.36 12.04
C ARG A 262 20.78 5.05 10.73
N GLU A 263 19.87 5.72 10.04
CA GLU A 263 20.14 6.67 8.92
C GLU A 263 21.05 6.18 7.76
N ASP A 264 21.66 4.99 7.82
CA ASP A 264 22.86 4.65 7.05
C ASP A 264 22.73 3.34 6.26
N PHE A 265 21.85 2.41 6.63
CA PHE A 265 21.71 1.11 5.96
C PHE A 265 20.34 0.91 5.32
N TYR A 266 20.32 0.27 4.15
CA TYR A 266 19.10 -0.17 3.45
C TYR A 266 19.03 -1.70 3.50
N GLY A 267 17.85 -2.26 3.77
CA GLY A 267 17.68 -3.70 3.98
C GLY A 267 16.24 -4.07 4.35
N SER A 268 15.90 -5.34 4.57
CA SER A 268 14.57 -5.79 5.02
C SER A 268 14.67 -6.67 6.28
N ALA A 269 13.60 -6.75 7.09
CA ALA A 269 13.57 -7.62 8.27
C ALA A 269 12.20 -8.26 8.47
N LEU A 270 12.20 -9.52 8.90
CA LEU A 270 11.01 -10.24 9.34
C LEU A 270 11.09 -10.55 10.83
N ARG A 271 10.01 -10.31 11.57
CA ARG A 271 9.88 -10.64 13.00
C ARG A 271 8.72 -11.61 13.23
N ASP A 272 8.81 -12.39 14.30
CA ASP A 272 7.69 -13.22 14.77
C ASP A 272 6.66 -12.40 15.57
N ASN A 273 5.56 -13.06 15.96
CA ASN A 273 4.48 -12.46 16.74
C ASN A 273 4.90 -11.98 18.15
N ALA A 274 6.05 -12.44 18.66
CA ALA A 274 6.64 -12.01 19.93
C ALA A 274 7.66 -10.87 19.74
N GLY A 275 7.87 -10.40 18.50
CA GLY A 275 8.79 -9.32 18.15
C GLY A 275 10.23 -9.78 17.92
N ASN A 276 10.51 -11.08 17.97
CA ASN A 276 11.84 -11.61 17.74
C ASN A 276 12.21 -11.53 16.27
N LEU A 277 13.43 -11.10 15.96
CA LEU A 277 13.92 -11.02 14.60
C LEU A 277 14.19 -12.43 14.05
N LEU A 278 13.49 -12.80 12.98
CA LEU A 278 13.61 -14.08 12.29
C LEU A 278 14.38 -13.98 10.98
N GLN A 279 14.24 -12.89 10.24
CA GLN A 279 14.99 -12.68 9.00
C GLN A 279 15.54 -11.26 8.95
N LEU A 280 16.72 -11.12 8.35
CA LEU A 280 17.37 -9.84 8.12
C LEU A 280 18.07 -9.88 6.77
N SER A 281 17.83 -8.87 5.95
CA SER A 281 18.54 -8.62 4.70
C SER A 281 19.14 -7.22 4.76
N LEU A 282 20.41 -7.06 4.43
CA LEU A 282 21.12 -5.79 4.37
C LEU A 282 21.80 -5.71 3.01
N GLY A 283 21.45 -4.70 2.23
CA GLY A 283 21.82 -4.63 0.82
C GLY A 283 22.22 -3.24 0.38
N ARG A 284 22.70 -3.18 -0.87
CA ARG A 284 23.17 -1.98 -1.55
C ARG A 284 21.99 -1.13 -2.05
N GLY A 285 21.18 -0.58 -1.14
CA GLY A 285 20.10 0.36 -1.49
C GLY A 285 20.63 1.71 -1.95
N ARG A 286 19.84 2.49 -2.71
CA ARG A 286 20.23 3.83 -3.20
C ARG A 286 20.40 4.79 -2.02
N GLY A 287 21.65 5.00 -1.60
CA GLY A 287 22.05 6.00 -0.62
C GLY A 287 22.52 5.44 0.74
N GLY A 288 22.63 4.12 0.91
CA GLY A 288 23.15 3.50 2.14
C GLY A 288 24.65 3.24 2.11
N ARG A 289 25.29 3.24 3.28
CA ARG A 289 26.65 2.74 3.48
C ARG A 289 26.70 1.21 3.47
N LEU A 290 27.85 0.67 3.11
CA LEU A 290 28.12 -0.77 3.09
C LEU A 290 28.36 -1.31 4.51
N ALA A 291 27.98 -2.56 4.76
CA ALA A 291 28.15 -3.20 6.06
C ALA A 291 29.63 -3.54 6.29
N HIS A 292 30.17 -3.21 7.46
CA HIS A 292 31.54 -3.55 7.85
C HIS A 292 31.52 -4.52 9.05
N ASP A 293 32.68 -5.13 9.38
CA ASP A 293 32.81 -6.11 10.48
C ASP A 293 32.17 -5.65 11.80
N ALA A 294 32.34 -4.38 12.16
CA ALA A 294 31.79 -3.79 13.38
C ALA A 294 30.25 -3.78 13.43
N ASP A 295 29.59 -3.75 12.27
CA ASP A 295 28.14 -3.77 12.17
C ASP A 295 27.57 -5.17 12.42
N LEU A 296 28.33 -6.21 12.06
CA LEU A 296 27.94 -7.62 12.21
C LEU A 296 27.90 -8.07 13.68
N LEU A 297 28.66 -7.42 14.56
CA LEU A 297 28.62 -7.68 16.01
C LEU A 297 27.21 -7.55 16.59
N ARG A 298 26.39 -6.69 16.00
CA ARG A 298 25.02 -6.43 16.47
C ARG A 298 24.08 -7.60 16.22
N PHE A 299 24.41 -8.52 15.31
CA PHE A 299 23.54 -9.67 15.03
C PHE A 299 23.49 -10.67 16.18
N GLN A 300 24.45 -10.61 17.11
CA GLN A 300 24.40 -11.38 18.36
C GLN A 300 23.24 -10.98 19.27
N ALA A 301 22.67 -9.78 19.09
CA ALA A 301 21.49 -9.34 19.82
C ALA A 301 20.17 -9.96 19.32
N PHE A 302 20.22 -10.81 18.27
CA PHE A 302 19.05 -11.42 17.65
C PHE A 302 19.07 -12.96 17.79
N PRO A 303 18.76 -13.50 18.99
CA PRO A 303 18.93 -14.93 19.30
C PRO A 303 17.96 -15.85 18.56
N HIS A 304 17.03 -15.31 17.77
CA HIS A 304 16.03 -16.07 17.01
C HIS A 304 16.22 -15.96 15.49
N LEU A 305 17.30 -15.31 15.04
CA LEU A 305 17.54 -15.04 13.62
C LEU A 305 17.77 -16.35 12.86
N LYS A 306 16.95 -16.59 11.83
CA LYS A 306 16.98 -17.80 10.98
C LYS A 306 17.51 -17.52 9.58
N THR A 307 17.25 -16.35 9.03
CA THR A 307 17.70 -15.98 7.68
C THR A 307 18.50 -14.68 7.75
N LEU A 308 19.71 -14.66 7.18
CA LEU A 308 20.54 -13.46 7.07
C LEU A 308 21.03 -13.28 5.64
N TRP A 309 20.81 -12.11 5.05
CA TRP A 309 21.43 -11.69 3.79
C TRP A 309 22.21 -10.42 4.06
N VAL A 310 23.49 -10.36 3.71
CA VAL A 310 24.31 -9.18 3.96
C VAL A 310 25.29 -8.95 2.82
N SER A 311 25.25 -7.74 2.27
CA SER A 311 26.23 -7.23 1.32
C SER A 311 27.02 -6.08 1.93
N GLY A 312 28.34 -6.06 1.75
CA GLY A 312 29.17 -5.01 2.31
C GLY A 312 30.68 -5.20 2.13
N ASP A 313 31.44 -4.37 2.84
CA ASP A 313 32.89 -4.33 2.89
C ASP A 313 33.33 -4.92 4.24
N PHE A 314 33.16 -6.24 4.39
CA PHE A 314 33.46 -6.98 5.61
C PHE A 314 34.35 -8.20 5.32
N SER A 315 35.24 -8.51 6.24
CA SER A 315 36.33 -9.48 6.06
C SER A 315 36.00 -10.86 6.62
N ASP A 316 36.98 -11.77 6.62
CA ASP A 316 36.90 -13.06 7.30
C ASP A 316 36.54 -12.94 8.79
N SER A 317 36.94 -11.83 9.46
CA SER A 317 36.53 -11.55 10.83
C SER A 317 35.02 -11.32 10.95
N GLY A 318 34.40 -10.73 9.92
CA GLY A 318 32.96 -10.60 9.81
C GLY A 318 32.25 -11.95 9.72
N LEU A 319 32.80 -12.90 8.93
CA LEU A 319 32.27 -14.26 8.85
C LEU A 319 32.39 -15.02 10.18
N GLU A 320 33.49 -14.84 10.91
CA GLU A 320 33.65 -15.39 12.27
C GLU A 320 32.56 -14.87 13.23
N ILE A 321 32.22 -13.59 13.14
CA ILE A 321 31.15 -12.99 13.95
C ILE A 321 29.79 -13.58 13.58
N ILE A 322 29.49 -13.72 12.27
CA ILE A 322 28.24 -14.32 11.78
C ILE A 322 28.11 -15.77 12.24
N ALA A 323 29.20 -16.53 12.23
CA ALA A 323 29.24 -17.93 12.65
C ALA A 323 28.82 -18.15 14.12
N ARG A 324 28.80 -17.10 14.95
CA ARG A 324 28.30 -17.15 16.34
C ARG A 324 26.78 -17.23 16.43
N SER A 325 26.05 -16.88 15.36
CA SER A 325 24.60 -16.98 15.31
C SER A 325 24.15 -18.41 14.98
N LYS A 326 24.14 -19.28 16.01
CA LYS A 326 23.86 -20.72 15.86
C LYS A 326 22.42 -21.08 15.44
N THR A 327 21.57 -20.08 15.23
CA THR A 327 20.17 -20.24 14.81
C THR A 327 19.95 -20.10 13.30
N LEU A 328 20.96 -19.66 12.55
CA LEU A 328 20.86 -19.45 11.11
C LEU A 328 20.62 -20.76 10.35
N ILE A 329 19.66 -20.70 9.43
CA ILE A 329 19.23 -21.77 8.52
C ILE A 329 19.58 -21.38 7.09
N GLU A 330 19.38 -20.11 6.74
CA GLU A 330 19.66 -19.55 5.41
C GLU A 330 20.61 -18.35 5.55
N LEU A 331 21.68 -18.34 4.76
CA LEU A 331 22.70 -17.29 4.80
C LEU A 331 23.09 -16.83 3.38
N GLY A 332 23.08 -15.53 3.15
CA GLY A 332 23.66 -14.88 1.98
C GLY A 332 24.75 -13.90 2.40
N VAL A 333 26.00 -14.11 1.96
CA VAL A 333 27.12 -13.20 2.25
C VAL A 333 27.78 -12.74 0.95
N PHE A 334 27.84 -11.43 0.74
CA PHE A 334 28.34 -10.82 -0.48
C PHE A 334 29.35 -9.71 -0.12
N SER A 335 30.64 -10.04 -0.19
CA SER A 335 31.73 -9.10 0.10
C SER A 335 32.93 -9.49 -0.75
N ASP A 336 33.68 -8.51 -1.26
CA ASP A 336 34.88 -8.79 -2.04
C ASP A 336 36.12 -9.01 -1.14
N GLU A 337 35.97 -8.78 0.18
CA GLU A 337 37.04 -8.94 1.19
C GLU A 337 37.08 -10.31 1.88
N ILE A 338 36.10 -11.18 1.64
CA ILE A 338 36.07 -12.54 2.21
C ILE A 338 36.93 -13.51 1.39
N THR A 339 37.63 -14.41 2.07
CA THR A 339 38.53 -15.40 1.46
C THR A 339 38.08 -16.84 1.73
N ASP A 340 38.74 -17.79 1.08
CA ASP A 340 38.57 -19.22 1.35
C ASP A 340 38.78 -19.59 2.83
N VAL A 341 39.62 -18.84 3.55
CA VAL A 341 39.86 -19.07 4.99
C VAL A 341 38.64 -18.69 5.80
N GLY A 342 38.06 -17.51 5.54
CA GLY A 342 36.87 -17.03 6.25
C GLY A 342 35.63 -17.90 6.03
N LEU A 343 35.49 -18.47 4.84
CA LEU A 343 34.39 -19.39 4.53
C LEU A 343 34.32 -20.58 5.51
N LEU A 344 35.46 -21.05 6.01
CA LEU A 344 35.51 -22.19 6.94
C LEU A 344 34.87 -21.89 8.29
N PHE A 345 34.71 -20.62 8.69
CA PHE A 345 33.97 -20.27 9.90
C PHE A 345 32.47 -20.59 9.78
N LEU A 346 31.91 -20.53 8.57
CA LEU A 346 30.49 -20.83 8.34
C LEU A 346 30.16 -22.31 8.55
N ALA A 347 31.18 -23.19 8.54
CA ALA A 347 31.01 -24.59 8.89
C ALA A 347 30.59 -24.80 10.35
N GLU A 348 30.73 -23.79 11.21
CA GLU A 348 30.30 -23.85 12.61
C GLU A 348 28.81 -23.55 12.83
N LEU A 349 28.04 -23.31 11.75
CA LEU A 349 26.60 -23.05 11.82
C LEU A 349 25.82 -24.37 11.73
N PRO A 350 25.32 -24.92 12.86
CA PRO A 350 24.85 -26.31 12.93
C PRO A 350 23.52 -26.55 12.20
N LYS A 351 22.82 -25.49 11.80
CA LYS A 351 21.48 -25.54 11.19
C LYS A 351 21.47 -25.01 9.76
N LEU A 352 22.62 -24.65 9.21
CA LEU A 352 22.70 -24.03 7.89
C LEU A 352 22.38 -25.05 6.80
N THR A 353 21.34 -24.78 6.02
CA THR A 353 20.89 -25.64 4.91
C THR A 353 21.01 -24.96 3.56
N GLN A 354 21.01 -23.63 3.51
CA GLN A 354 21.19 -22.86 2.30
C GLN A 354 22.22 -21.76 2.52
N LEU A 355 23.18 -21.69 1.61
CA LEU A 355 24.25 -20.70 1.64
C LEU A 355 24.42 -20.10 0.24
N SER A 356 24.32 -18.78 0.12
CA SER A 356 24.72 -18.04 -1.07
C SER A 356 25.94 -17.19 -0.76
N VAL A 357 27.00 -17.33 -1.58
CA VAL A 357 28.26 -16.61 -1.38
C VAL A 357 28.74 -15.96 -2.67
N ARG A 358 29.31 -14.76 -2.53
CA ARG A 358 30.03 -14.04 -3.57
C ARG A 358 31.20 -13.27 -2.95
N GLY A 359 32.36 -13.33 -3.59
CA GLY A 359 33.52 -12.51 -3.28
C GLY A 359 34.67 -12.78 -4.25
N GLU A 360 35.42 -11.74 -4.60
CA GLU A 360 36.51 -11.84 -5.60
C GLU A 360 37.64 -12.79 -5.18
N GLN A 361 37.85 -12.99 -3.88
CA GLN A 361 38.93 -13.82 -3.34
C GLN A 361 38.49 -15.26 -3.00
N ILE A 362 37.25 -15.63 -3.31
CA ILE A 362 36.74 -17.00 -3.12
C ILE A 362 37.08 -17.85 -4.35
N THR A 363 37.69 -19.01 -4.12
CA THR A 363 38.03 -19.97 -5.17
C THR A 363 37.05 -21.16 -5.22
N PRO A 364 36.87 -21.82 -6.38
CA PRO A 364 36.13 -23.07 -6.47
C PRO A 364 36.67 -24.15 -5.51
N GLU A 365 37.99 -24.20 -5.29
CA GLU A 365 38.63 -25.11 -4.33
C GLU A 365 38.22 -24.78 -2.88
N GLY A 366 38.12 -23.50 -2.54
CA GLY A 366 37.60 -23.04 -1.25
C GLY A 366 36.15 -23.45 -1.01
N ILE A 367 35.30 -23.29 -2.02
CA ILE A 367 33.89 -23.76 -1.98
C ILE A 367 33.82 -25.27 -1.83
N ALA A 368 34.63 -26.04 -2.56
CA ALA A 368 34.67 -27.50 -2.43
C ALA A 368 35.04 -27.93 -1.00
N ARG A 369 36.05 -27.28 -0.39
CA ARG A 369 36.42 -27.53 1.02
C ARG A 369 35.31 -27.17 2.00
N LEU A 370 34.55 -26.10 1.74
CA LEU A 370 33.40 -25.75 2.57
C LEU A 370 32.26 -26.78 2.42
N GLN A 371 32.00 -27.24 1.20
CA GLN A 371 30.98 -28.25 0.89
C GLN A 371 31.28 -29.59 1.57
N GLU A 372 32.55 -30.00 1.68
CA GLU A 372 32.96 -31.19 2.44
C GLU A 372 32.58 -31.10 3.93
N ARG A 373 32.64 -29.90 4.51
CA ARG A 373 32.30 -29.65 5.92
C ARG A 373 30.80 -29.44 6.15
N LEU A 374 30.06 -29.02 5.13
CA LEU A 374 28.63 -28.80 5.15
C LEU A 374 27.92 -29.67 4.09
N PRO A 375 27.97 -31.01 4.20
CA PRO A 375 27.53 -31.91 3.13
C PRO A 375 26.02 -31.84 2.85
N ALA A 376 25.22 -31.38 3.81
CA ALA A 376 23.77 -31.20 3.68
C ALA A 376 23.36 -29.77 3.27
N CYS A 377 24.30 -28.83 3.18
CA CYS A 377 24.03 -27.45 2.82
C CYS A 377 24.11 -27.29 1.29
N GLN A 378 23.11 -26.63 0.71
CA GLN A 378 23.13 -26.22 -0.68
C GLN A 378 23.89 -24.90 -0.81
N ILE A 379 25.06 -24.94 -1.45
CA ILE A 379 25.91 -23.76 -1.64
C ILE A 379 25.74 -23.21 -3.06
N ASP A 380 25.16 -22.01 -3.18
CA ASP A 380 25.09 -21.20 -4.42
C ASP A 380 26.27 -20.22 -4.43
N PHE A 381 27.31 -20.56 -5.19
CA PHE A 381 28.47 -19.69 -5.41
C PHE A 381 28.30 -18.91 -6.71
N ARG A 382 28.32 -17.57 -6.61
CA ARG A 382 28.30 -16.67 -7.77
C ARG A 382 29.63 -15.92 -7.81
N GLN A 383 30.36 -16.05 -8.92
CA GLN A 383 31.52 -15.21 -9.21
C GLN A 383 31.08 -13.79 -9.57
#